data_AF-A0A4Z0ZZJ3-F1
#
_entry.id   AF-A0A4Z0ZZJ3-F1
#
_cell.length_a   1.000
_cell.length_b   1.000
_cell.length_c   1.000
_cell.angle_alpha   90.00
_cell.angle_beta   90.00
_cell.angle_gamma   90.00
#
_symmetry.space_group_name_H-M   'P 1'
#
loop_
_entity.id
_entity.type
_entity.pdbx_description
1 polymer ?
#
loop_
_entity_poly.entity_id
_entity_poly.type
_entity_poly.pdbx_seq_one_letter_code
_entity_poly.pdbx_strand_id
1 'polypeptide(L)'
;MEWKLESFTKRKLNIHPISNFFSEIPSLSKLMIVSVLFVCVTLPTVADGWESSIWKEKTYTNRRISSADPTNGNDDFIKIPKKETVTIAEIKGRGVIKHIWMTLASKDPMARKNAVIRMIWDNHPHASVVVPLGEFFGQGWGEEYIFNSLPLVAAPKKGKSMNSYFPMPFESGAKIQIENESEEDISNFYFYIDYEEWKSPLESPLRFHAEWNRSITKPNTSNQRENEWSLLGEMEKTKFKKENYFTVLETEGKGQFIGLNLYVDSPTPLWYGEGDDLIFIDGNQTTATLKGTGTEDVFNTAWSPKEVFMHPYFGYPRVSDSIGWLGRTHLYRFWVESPIRFEKNFLFLLEHGHANSLTLDLISVAYWYQSLNPKPMKVLPKKEFRVNQPEINFRHIHKWRDSFRSEKGNGEIWGNE
;
A
#
# COMPACT_ATOMS: atom_id res chain seq x y z
N MET A 1 16.98 -23.80 -42.54
CA MET A 1 17.97 -22.91 -41.91
C MET A 1 18.43 -23.61 -40.63
N GLU A 2 19.41 -24.50 -40.77
CA GLU A 2 19.96 -25.33 -39.70
C GLU A 2 20.99 -24.53 -38.89
N TRP A 3 20.86 -24.54 -37.57
CA TRP A 3 21.84 -23.93 -36.67
C TRP A 3 22.84 -25.00 -36.19
N LYS A 4 24.09 -24.87 -36.62
CA LYS A 4 25.25 -25.63 -36.11
C LYS A 4 25.71 -25.04 -34.78
N LEU A 5 25.88 -25.90 -33.76
CA LEU A 5 26.64 -25.59 -32.54
C LEU A 5 28.14 -25.80 -32.81
N GLU A 6 28.94 -24.76 -32.62
CA GLU A 6 30.40 -24.87 -32.55
C GLU A 6 30.88 -24.93 -31.09
N SER A 7 31.80 -25.86 -30.85
CA SER A 7 32.44 -26.17 -29.57
C SER A 7 33.53 -25.16 -29.20
N PHE A 8 33.47 -24.60 -27.99
CA PHE A 8 34.57 -23.82 -27.41
C PHE A 8 35.63 -24.73 -26.78
N THR A 9 36.87 -24.60 -27.26
CA THR A 9 38.07 -25.30 -26.80
C THR A 9 38.73 -24.62 -25.59
N LYS A 10 39.28 -25.46 -24.71
CA LYS A 10 39.99 -25.15 -23.46
C LYS A 10 41.17 -24.18 -23.65
N ARG A 11 41.20 -23.06 -22.90
CA ARG A 11 42.42 -22.25 -22.70
C ARG A 11 43.30 -22.87 -21.60
N LYS A 12 44.57 -23.15 -21.94
CA LYS A 12 45.65 -23.50 -21.00
C LYS A 12 46.17 -22.23 -20.31
N LEU A 13 46.26 -22.25 -18.97
CA LEU A 13 46.99 -21.26 -18.17
C LEU A 13 48.48 -21.65 -18.13
N ASN A 14 49.35 -20.73 -18.55
CA ASN A 14 50.80 -20.84 -18.42
C ASN A 14 51.23 -20.39 -17.02
N ILE A 15 51.98 -21.25 -16.33
CA ILE A 15 52.64 -20.97 -15.04
C ILE A 15 54.13 -20.70 -15.36
N HIS A 16 54.65 -19.55 -14.96
CA HIS A 16 56.09 -19.25 -15.01
C HIS A 16 56.77 -19.67 -13.70
N PRO A 17 57.97 -20.30 -13.74
CA PRO A 17 58.66 -20.75 -12.54
C PRO A 17 59.51 -19.63 -11.91
N ILE A 18 59.56 -19.66 -10.59
CA ILE A 18 60.37 -18.82 -9.70
C ILE A 18 61.78 -19.39 -9.63
N SER A 19 62.80 -18.60 -9.93
CA SER A 19 64.16 -18.84 -9.41
C SER A 19 65.01 -17.56 -9.32
N ASN A 20 65.61 -17.42 -8.14
CA ASN A 20 66.90 -16.78 -7.82
C ASN A 20 67.11 -15.28 -8.01
N PHE A 21 67.06 -14.56 -6.88
CA PHE A 21 68.03 -13.52 -6.56
C PHE A 21 68.36 -13.58 -5.04
N PHE A 22 69.47 -14.24 -4.71
CA PHE A 22 70.28 -13.97 -3.50
C PHE A 22 70.93 -12.57 -3.72
N SER A 23 71.37 -11.73 -2.78
CA SER A 23 71.83 -11.80 -1.38
C SER A 23 72.36 -10.39 -1.03
N GLU A 24 72.15 -9.84 0.18
CA GLU A 24 73.07 -8.88 0.86
C GLU A 24 72.60 -8.50 2.31
N ILE A 25 73.09 -9.23 3.33
CA ILE A 25 73.78 -8.81 4.61
C ILE A 25 73.17 -7.68 5.54
N PRO A 26 73.28 -7.66 6.91
CA PRO A 26 73.10 -8.67 7.99
C PRO A 26 72.31 -8.17 9.26
N SER A 27 71.97 -9.13 10.13
CA SER A 27 71.60 -9.14 11.57
C SER A 27 71.33 -7.89 12.45
N LEU A 28 70.32 -8.09 13.34
CA LEU A 28 70.15 -7.61 14.73
C LEU A 28 69.58 -6.19 14.97
N SER A 29 68.30 -6.10 15.35
CA SER A 29 67.87 -5.95 16.77
C SER A 29 66.45 -5.34 16.93
N LYS A 30 65.68 -5.97 17.82
CA LYS A 30 64.52 -5.44 18.60
C LYS A 30 63.69 -4.29 17.98
N LEU A 31 62.49 -4.61 17.50
CA LEU A 31 61.33 -3.73 17.70
C LEU A 31 60.05 -4.55 17.84
N MET A 32 59.28 -4.23 18.89
CA MET A 32 58.00 -4.81 19.25
C MET A 32 57.04 -4.89 18.06
N ILE A 33 56.59 -6.09 17.70
CA ILE A 33 55.32 -6.25 17.00
C ILE A 33 54.30 -6.66 18.06
N VAL A 34 53.51 -5.67 18.48
CA VAL A 34 52.26 -5.88 19.21
C VAL A 34 51.34 -6.60 18.24
N SER A 35 51.21 -7.92 18.40
CA SER A 35 50.19 -8.72 17.71
C SER A 35 48.83 -8.37 18.31
N VAL A 36 48.19 -7.32 17.81
CA VAL A 36 46.76 -7.08 18.02
C VAL A 36 46.02 -8.20 17.31
N LEU A 37 45.56 -9.20 18.07
CA LEU A 37 44.53 -10.13 17.61
C LEU A 37 43.26 -9.31 17.36
N PHE A 38 43.09 -8.82 16.14
CA PHE A 38 41.78 -8.46 15.62
C PHE A 38 41.04 -9.78 15.38
N VAL A 39 40.35 -10.27 16.43
CA VAL A 39 39.29 -11.26 16.24
C VAL A 39 38.14 -10.49 15.59
N CYS A 40 38.16 -10.38 14.27
CA CYS A 40 36.97 -10.10 13.49
C CYS A 40 36.03 -11.30 13.69
N VAL A 41 35.19 -11.24 14.72
CA VAL A 41 33.96 -12.03 14.74
C VAL A 41 33.11 -11.43 13.65
N THR A 42 33.27 -11.93 12.42
CA THR A 42 32.27 -11.76 11.39
C THR A 42 31.07 -12.55 11.85
N LEU A 43 30.19 -11.94 12.64
CA LEU A 43 28.84 -12.45 12.79
C LEU A 43 28.27 -12.49 11.37
N PRO A 44 27.90 -13.67 10.84
CA PRO A 44 27.25 -13.71 9.56
C PRO A 44 25.90 -13.02 9.77
N THR A 45 25.76 -11.80 9.28
CA THR A 45 24.47 -11.14 9.05
C THR A 45 23.79 -11.87 7.90
N VAL A 46 23.43 -13.12 8.13
CA VAL A 46 22.43 -13.78 7.29
C VAL A 46 21.14 -13.04 7.63
N ALA A 47 20.56 -12.35 6.66
CA ALA A 47 19.21 -11.85 6.80
C ALA A 47 18.34 -13.05 7.17
N ASP A 48 17.80 -13.04 8.39
CA ASP A 48 17.07 -14.19 8.92
C ASP A 48 15.77 -14.34 8.11
N GLY A 49 15.78 -15.25 7.14
CA GLY A 49 14.58 -15.69 6.42
C GLY A 49 13.60 -16.38 7.37
N TRP A 50 12.36 -16.61 6.90
CA TRP A 50 11.32 -17.22 7.73
C TRP A 50 11.78 -18.55 8.33
N GLU A 51 12.59 -19.33 7.61
CA GLU A 51 13.16 -20.61 8.04
C GLU A 51 13.99 -20.45 9.31
N SER A 52 14.81 -19.41 9.38
CA SER A 52 15.68 -19.11 10.53
C SER A 52 14.93 -18.41 11.66
N SER A 53 13.82 -17.73 11.33
CA SER A 53 13.04 -16.98 12.31
C SER A 53 12.25 -17.89 13.26
N ILE A 54 11.84 -19.09 12.82
CA ILE A 54 10.89 -19.94 13.58
C ILE A 54 11.54 -20.79 14.68
N TRP A 55 12.73 -21.37 14.44
CA TRP A 55 13.36 -22.31 15.39
C TRP A 55 14.41 -21.67 16.30
N LYS A 56 14.84 -20.44 16.03
CA LYS A 56 15.79 -19.72 16.89
C LYS A 56 15.09 -19.22 18.15
N GLU A 57 15.81 -19.29 19.27
CA GLU A 57 15.39 -18.70 20.53
C GLU A 57 15.06 -17.21 20.36
N LYS A 58 13.96 -16.77 21.00
CA LYS A 58 13.48 -15.40 20.98
C LYS A 58 13.55 -14.81 22.38
N THR A 59 13.93 -13.55 22.48
CA THR A 59 14.08 -12.83 23.75
C THR A 59 12.83 -12.04 24.15
N TYR A 60 11.81 -12.02 23.29
CA TYR A 60 10.53 -11.38 23.55
C TYR A 60 9.52 -12.33 24.19
N THR A 61 8.42 -11.77 24.71
CA THR A 61 7.27 -12.54 25.21
C THR A 61 6.05 -12.26 24.35
N ASN A 62 5.29 -13.30 23.97
CA ASN A 62 4.04 -13.13 23.24
C ASN A 62 2.93 -12.59 24.15
N ARG A 63 2.16 -11.64 23.65
CA ARG A 63 1.01 -11.05 24.33
C ARG A 63 -0.15 -10.88 23.35
N ARG A 64 -1.37 -10.88 23.90
CA ARG A 64 -2.60 -10.61 23.17
C ARG A 64 -3.50 -9.70 23.97
N ILE A 65 -4.09 -8.71 23.30
CA ILE A 65 -5.31 -8.04 23.75
C ILE A 65 -6.43 -8.46 22.81
N SER A 66 -7.57 -8.87 23.35
CA SER A 66 -8.70 -9.39 22.57
C SER A 66 -10.04 -8.91 23.10
N SER A 67 -11.08 -9.08 22.30
CA SER A 67 -12.48 -8.89 22.72
C SER A 67 -13.06 -10.04 23.56
N ALA A 68 -12.22 -10.99 24.01
CA ALA A 68 -12.65 -12.15 24.78
C ALA A 68 -13.49 -11.77 26.01
N ASP A 69 -14.49 -12.60 26.31
CA ASP A 69 -15.39 -12.40 27.43
C ASP A 69 -14.61 -12.47 28.78
N PRO A 70 -14.55 -11.39 29.57
CA PRO A 70 -13.80 -11.36 30.83
C PRO A 70 -14.37 -12.32 31.89
N THR A 71 -15.58 -12.83 31.69
CA THR A 71 -16.22 -13.82 32.59
C THR A 71 -15.90 -15.27 32.19
N ASN A 72 -15.15 -15.49 31.10
CA ASN A 72 -14.97 -16.78 30.43
C ASN A 72 -16.28 -17.39 29.88
N GLY A 73 -17.24 -16.53 29.52
CA GLY A 73 -18.41 -16.89 28.73
C GLY A 73 -18.10 -16.97 27.23
N ASN A 74 -19.09 -16.68 26.39
CA ASN A 74 -18.98 -16.75 24.92
C ASN A 74 -19.41 -15.44 24.24
N ASP A 75 -19.63 -14.37 25.00
CA ASP A 75 -19.86 -13.03 24.45
C ASP A 75 -18.52 -12.36 24.15
N ASP A 76 -17.72 -12.98 23.27
CA ASP A 76 -16.34 -12.61 22.93
C ASP A 76 -16.24 -11.36 22.01
N PHE A 77 -17.13 -10.40 22.20
CA PHE A 77 -17.17 -9.16 21.47
C PHE A 77 -17.30 -7.97 22.41
N ILE A 78 -16.88 -6.81 21.92
CA ILE A 78 -17.26 -5.53 22.51
C ILE A 78 -18.27 -4.82 21.61
N LYS A 79 -19.05 -3.91 22.19
CA LYS A 79 -19.91 -2.99 21.44
C LYS A 79 -19.14 -1.70 21.15
N ILE A 80 -19.23 -1.18 19.92
CA ILE A 80 -18.78 0.18 19.59
C ILE A 80 -20.04 1.02 19.35
N PRO A 81 -20.48 1.85 20.31
CA PRO A 81 -21.68 2.64 20.16
C PRO A 81 -21.58 3.59 18.96
N LYS A 82 -22.72 3.92 18.35
CA LYS A 82 -22.78 4.94 17.30
C LYS A 82 -22.21 6.27 17.78
N LYS A 83 -21.48 6.95 16.91
CA LYS A 83 -20.87 8.27 17.16
C LYS A 83 -19.85 8.31 18.30
N GLU A 84 -19.41 7.16 18.78
CA GLU A 84 -18.42 7.05 19.85
C GLU A 84 -17.07 6.54 19.34
N THR A 85 -16.02 6.83 20.11
CA THR A 85 -14.69 6.27 19.93
C THR A 85 -14.34 5.37 21.11
N VAL A 86 -13.97 4.12 20.84
CA VAL A 86 -13.57 3.15 21.86
C VAL A 86 -12.10 2.80 21.68
N THR A 87 -11.32 2.90 22.76
CA THR A 87 -9.96 2.34 22.81
C THR A 87 -10.06 0.83 22.99
N ILE A 88 -9.65 0.08 21.97
CA ILE A 88 -9.70 -1.39 21.97
C ILE A 88 -8.40 -2.01 22.50
N ALA A 89 -7.30 -1.27 22.45
CA ALA A 89 -6.01 -1.70 23.00
C ALA A 89 -5.20 -0.50 23.48
N GLU A 90 -4.60 -0.65 24.66
CA GLU A 90 -3.62 0.28 25.24
C GLU A 90 -2.46 -0.53 25.82
N ILE A 91 -1.33 -0.53 25.12
CA ILE A 91 -0.14 -1.31 25.41
C ILE A 91 0.91 -0.39 26.01
N LYS A 92 1.51 -0.81 27.12
CA LYS A 92 2.62 -0.12 27.78
C LYS A 92 3.96 -0.74 27.38
N GLY A 93 5.04 0.03 27.49
CA GLY A 93 6.39 -0.45 27.22
C GLY A 93 6.70 -0.51 25.73
N ARG A 94 7.56 -1.44 25.34
CA ARG A 94 8.08 -1.58 23.97
C ARG A 94 7.75 -2.94 23.38
N GLY A 95 7.63 -2.99 22.07
CA GLY A 95 7.28 -4.21 21.38
C GLY A 95 6.99 -4.00 19.90
N VAL A 96 6.46 -5.05 19.29
CA VAL A 96 6.05 -5.05 17.89
C VAL A 96 4.70 -5.77 17.79
N ILE A 97 3.66 -5.07 17.32
CA ILE A 97 2.43 -5.76 16.91
C ILE A 97 2.76 -6.56 15.65
N LYS A 98 2.43 -7.85 15.66
CA LYS A 98 2.74 -8.79 14.58
C LYS A 98 1.51 -9.28 13.85
N HIS A 99 0.35 -9.22 14.51
CA HIS A 99 -0.90 -9.62 13.93
C HIS A 99 -2.07 -8.84 14.53
N ILE A 100 -2.96 -8.39 13.65
CA ILE A 100 -4.24 -7.82 13.99
C ILE A 100 -5.29 -8.62 13.25
N TRP A 101 -6.28 -9.15 13.96
CA TRP A 101 -7.50 -9.71 13.39
C TRP A 101 -8.71 -8.93 13.87
N MET A 102 -9.66 -8.67 12.98
CA MET A 102 -10.92 -7.99 13.29
C MET A 102 -12.08 -8.55 12.48
N THR A 103 -13.27 -8.60 13.09
CA THR A 103 -14.55 -8.74 12.38
C THR A 103 -15.65 -7.98 13.12
N LEU A 104 -16.73 -7.67 12.41
CA LEU A 104 -17.82 -6.88 12.97
C LEU A 104 -19.21 -7.31 12.50
N ALA A 105 -20.20 -7.07 13.34
CA ALA A 105 -21.61 -7.08 13.01
C ALA A 105 -22.23 -5.71 13.33
N SER A 106 -23.00 -5.18 12.40
CA SER A 106 -23.74 -3.92 12.55
C SER A 106 -24.97 -3.93 11.65
N LYS A 107 -25.96 -3.10 11.99
CA LYS A 107 -27.10 -2.82 11.12
C LYS A 107 -26.75 -1.84 10.00
N ASP A 108 -25.68 -1.05 10.13
CA ASP A 108 -25.20 -0.20 9.05
C ASP A 108 -24.48 -1.07 8.00
N PRO A 109 -25.01 -1.19 6.76
CA PRO A 109 -24.35 -1.95 5.70
C PRO A 109 -22.99 -1.35 5.31
N MET A 110 -22.75 -0.08 5.63
CA MET A 110 -21.51 0.66 5.36
C MET A 110 -20.59 0.69 6.58
N ALA A 111 -20.85 -0.10 7.63
CA ALA A 111 -20.10 -0.06 8.88
C ALA A 111 -18.57 -0.18 8.70
N ARG A 112 -18.07 -0.95 7.73
CA ARG A 112 -16.63 -1.05 7.45
C ARG A 112 -16.02 0.26 6.95
N LYS A 113 -16.77 1.03 6.17
CA LYS A 113 -16.34 2.34 5.66
C LYS A 113 -16.53 3.44 6.70
N ASN A 114 -17.54 3.30 7.56
CA ASN A 114 -17.91 4.30 8.56
C ASN A 114 -17.20 4.10 9.92
N ALA A 115 -16.67 2.90 10.17
CA ALA A 115 -15.71 2.70 11.26
C ALA A 115 -14.34 3.22 10.82
N VAL A 116 -13.63 3.92 11.72
CA VAL A 116 -12.29 4.46 11.48
C VAL A 116 -11.34 3.86 12.49
N ILE A 117 -10.24 3.27 12.01
CA ILE A 117 -9.15 2.78 12.86
C ILE A 117 -8.14 3.91 13.07
N ARG A 118 -7.77 4.13 14.34
CA ARG A 118 -6.75 5.08 14.76
C ARG A 118 -5.66 4.35 15.52
N MET A 119 -4.40 4.56 15.15
CA MET A 119 -3.24 4.01 15.88
C MET A 119 -2.27 5.12 16.26
N ILE A 120 -1.89 5.13 17.53
CA ILE A 120 -0.98 6.10 18.13
C ILE A 120 0.20 5.33 18.72
N TRP A 121 1.40 5.72 18.34
CA TRP A 121 2.65 5.10 18.80
C TRP A 121 3.36 6.02 19.78
N ASP A 122 4.06 5.45 20.75
CA ASP A 122 5.00 6.15 21.63
C ASP A 122 4.41 7.35 22.38
N ASN A 123 3.13 7.27 22.75
CA ASN A 123 2.37 8.35 23.37
C ASN A 123 2.41 9.67 22.57
N HIS A 124 2.65 9.57 21.26
CA HIS A 124 2.71 10.72 20.38
C HIS A 124 1.35 11.44 20.37
N PRO A 125 1.30 12.79 20.35
CA PRO A 125 0.04 13.54 20.39
C PRO A 125 -0.83 13.34 19.15
N HIS A 126 -0.26 12.79 18.07
CA HIS A 126 -0.94 12.57 16.80
C HIS A 126 -0.87 11.10 16.41
N ALA A 127 -1.98 10.59 15.88
CA ALA A 127 -2.07 9.24 15.32
C ALA A 127 -1.25 9.14 14.02
N SER A 128 -0.57 8.01 13.82
CA SER A 128 0.17 7.68 12.60
C SER A 128 -0.68 6.88 11.60
N VAL A 129 -1.80 6.33 12.06
CA VAL A 129 -2.81 5.64 11.25
C VAL A 129 -4.15 6.28 11.53
N VAL A 130 -4.81 6.79 10.49
CA VAL A 130 -6.21 7.26 10.54
C VAL A 130 -6.87 6.88 9.22
N VAL A 131 -7.54 5.73 9.19
CA VAL A 131 -8.04 5.13 7.94
C VAL A 131 -9.43 4.51 8.19
N PRO A 132 -10.37 4.59 7.24
CA PRO A 132 -11.58 3.78 7.29
C PRO A 132 -11.25 2.29 7.45
N LEU A 133 -11.93 1.60 8.34
CA LEU A 133 -11.56 0.25 8.79
C LEU A 133 -11.50 -0.74 7.61
N GLY A 134 -12.51 -0.73 6.74
CA GLY A 134 -12.56 -1.59 5.56
C GLY A 134 -11.40 -1.29 4.62
N GLU A 135 -11.23 -0.03 4.22
CA GLU A 135 -10.18 0.38 3.29
C GLU A 135 -8.77 0.09 3.82
N PHE A 136 -8.54 0.14 5.15
CA PHE A 136 -7.28 -0.28 5.76
C PHE A 136 -6.95 -1.75 5.47
N PHE A 137 -7.96 -2.63 5.45
CA PHE A 137 -7.80 -4.07 5.22
C PHE A 137 -8.04 -4.50 3.77
N GLY A 138 -8.07 -3.59 2.80
CA GLY A 138 -8.32 -3.95 1.40
C GLY A 138 -9.79 -4.24 1.09
N GLN A 139 -10.73 -3.60 1.80
CA GLN A 139 -12.18 -3.72 1.59
C GLN A 139 -12.77 -2.34 1.27
N GLY A 140 -12.78 -1.98 -0.02
CA GLY A 140 -13.23 -0.69 -0.51
C GLY A 140 -14.74 -0.49 -0.44
N TRP A 141 -15.18 0.76 -0.41
CA TRP A 141 -16.59 1.16 -0.59
C TRP A 141 -17.60 0.60 0.41
N GLY A 142 -17.16 -0.02 1.51
CA GLY A 142 -18.05 -0.77 2.40
C GLY A 142 -18.48 -2.14 1.84
N GLU A 143 -17.87 -2.59 0.75
CA GLU A 143 -18.13 -3.89 0.13
C GLU A 143 -17.49 -5.05 0.93
N GLU A 144 -17.93 -6.28 0.62
CA GLU A 144 -17.50 -7.52 1.25
C GLU A 144 -17.00 -8.49 0.17
N TYR A 145 -15.68 -8.69 0.06
CA TYR A 145 -15.07 -9.61 -0.91
C TYR A 145 -13.79 -10.24 -0.38
N ILE A 146 -13.44 -11.43 -0.88
CA ILE A 146 -12.21 -12.11 -0.47
C ILE A 146 -11.00 -11.33 -1.02
N PHE A 147 -10.01 -11.12 -0.17
CA PHE A 147 -8.73 -10.51 -0.52
C PHE A 147 -7.62 -11.28 0.20
N ASN A 148 -6.58 -11.70 -0.53
CA ASN A 148 -5.50 -12.49 0.03
C ASN A 148 -4.14 -12.00 -0.47
N SER A 149 -3.40 -11.31 0.40
CA SER A 149 -2.03 -10.86 0.17
C SER A 149 -1.14 -11.26 1.35
N LEU A 150 0.17 -11.01 1.27
CA LEU A 150 1.09 -11.29 2.37
C LEU A 150 0.78 -10.43 3.62
N PRO A 151 0.70 -9.08 3.54
CA PRO A 151 0.50 -8.27 4.74
C PRO A 151 -0.96 -8.07 5.15
N LEU A 152 -1.93 -8.28 4.25
CA LEU A 152 -3.36 -8.05 4.51
C LEU A 152 -4.22 -9.16 3.91
N VAL A 153 -5.20 -9.64 4.68
CA VAL A 153 -6.13 -10.70 4.23
C VAL A 153 -7.55 -10.39 4.71
N ALA A 154 -8.50 -10.36 3.78
CA ALA A 154 -9.94 -10.46 4.07
C ALA A 154 -10.40 -11.89 3.74
N ALA A 155 -10.42 -12.75 4.76
CA ALA A 155 -10.57 -14.20 4.62
C ALA A 155 -12.05 -14.64 4.37
N PRO A 156 -12.34 -15.95 4.20
CA PRO A 156 -13.67 -16.49 3.87
C PRO A 156 -14.84 -16.00 4.73
N LYS A 157 -16.07 -16.27 4.23
CA LYS A 157 -17.32 -15.53 4.53
C LYS A 157 -17.28 -14.10 3.95
N LYS A 158 -17.03 -14.01 2.64
CA LYS A 158 -17.04 -12.76 1.85
C LYS A 158 -16.14 -11.67 2.44
N GLY A 159 -14.93 -11.99 2.87
CA GLY A 159 -14.01 -10.97 3.41
C GLY A 159 -14.36 -10.44 4.80
N LYS A 160 -15.19 -11.16 5.58
CA LYS A 160 -15.55 -10.71 6.96
C LYS A 160 -14.42 -10.83 7.97
N SER A 161 -13.42 -11.68 7.72
CA SER A 161 -12.27 -11.84 8.60
C SER A 161 -11.11 -10.96 8.12
N MET A 162 -10.94 -9.79 8.70
CA MET A 162 -9.91 -8.82 8.32
C MET A 162 -8.65 -9.04 9.14
N ASN A 163 -7.53 -9.34 8.47
CA ASN A 163 -6.23 -9.63 9.09
C ASN A 163 -5.16 -8.68 8.57
N SER A 164 -4.26 -8.26 9.44
CA SER A 164 -3.03 -7.55 9.11
C SER A 164 -1.82 -8.22 9.75
N TYR A 165 -0.77 -8.38 8.96
CA TYR A 165 0.52 -8.94 9.36
C TYR A 165 1.66 -7.92 9.22
N PHE A 166 1.33 -6.63 9.04
CA PHE A 166 2.35 -5.57 9.07
C PHE A 166 2.98 -5.52 10.47
N PRO A 167 4.33 -5.57 10.59
CA PRO A 167 4.99 -5.32 11.86
C PRO A 167 4.79 -3.87 12.29
N MET A 168 4.24 -3.60 13.47
CA MET A 168 4.04 -2.23 13.97
C MET A 168 4.86 -2.04 15.26
N PRO A 169 6.13 -1.62 15.15
CA PRO A 169 7.00 -1.42 16.31
C PRO A 169 6.59 -0.19 17.12
N PHE A 170 6.84 -0.23 18.44
CA PHE A 170 6.67 0.89 19.37
C PHE A 170 7.66 0.76 20.54
N GLU A 171 8.15 1.88 21.07
CA GLU A 171 9.17 1.96 22.12
C GLU A 171 8.60 2.35 23.49
N SER A 172 7.53 3.15 23.55
CA SER A 172 6.96 3.65 24.81
C SER A 172 5.43 3.49 24.92
N GLY A 173 4.84 2.76 23.99
CA GLY A 173 3.46 2.29 24.08
C GLY A 173 2.74 2.34 22.73
N ALA A 174 1.58 1.71 22.69
CA ALA A 174 0.70 1.72 21.52
C ALA A 174 -0.75 1.84 21.96
N LYS A 175 -1.52 2.70 21.30
CA LYS A 175 -2.97 2.85 21.51
C LYS A 175 -3.69 2.64 20.18
N ILE A 176 -4.68 1.75 20.18
CA ILE A 176 -5.55 1.48 19.03
C ILE A 176 -6.99 1.84 19.41
N GLN A 177 -7.64 2.64 18.57
CA GLN A 177 -9.01 3.07 18.76
C GLN A 177 -9.84 2.78 17.53
N ILE A 178 -11.14 2.53 17.76
CA ILE A 178 -12.15 2.40 16.72
C ILE A 178 -13.19 3.49 16.97
N GLU A 179 -13.34 4.38 16.00
CA GLU A 179 -14.38 5.40 15.95
C GLU A 179 -15.51 4.92 15.06
N ASN A 180 -16.76 4.95 15.55
CA ASN A 180 -17.93 4.57 14.77
C ASN A 180 -18.68 5.82 14.28
N GLU A 181 -18.47 6.23 13.03
CA GLU A 181 -19.16 7.39 12.44
C GLU A 181 -20.59 7.05 11.94
N SER A 182 -21.07 5.82 12.17
CA SER A 182 -22.39 5.34 11.74
C SER A 182 -23.52 5.93 12.59
N GLU A 183 -24.76 5.81 12.10
CA GLU A 183 -25.98 6.10 12.90
C GLU A 183 -26.48 4.87 13.67
N GLU A 184 -25.83 3.72 13.47
CA GLU A 184 -26.10 2.44 14.10
C GLU A 184 -24.89 2.00 14.92
N ASP A 185 -25.15 1.25 15.98
CA ASP A 185 -24.08 0.64 16.75
C ASP A 185 -23.36 -0.43 15.90
N ILE A 186 -22.07 -0.60 16.15
CA ILE A 186 -21.41 -1.87 15.85
C ILE A 186 -21.71 -2.78 17.03
N SER A 187 -22.70 -3.66 16.86
CA SER A 187 -23.26 -4.45 17.96
C SER A 187 -22.28 -5.49 18.48
N ASN A 188 -21.48 -6.07 17.57
CA ASN A 188 -20.48 -7.08 17.91
C ASN A 188 -19.20 -6.76 17.17
N PHE A 189 -18.19 -6.28 17.88
CA PHE A 189 -16.85 -6.04 17.35
C PHE A 189 -15.88 -7.02 18.00
N TYR A 190 -15.31 -7.89 17.17
CA TYR A 190 -14.38 -8.92 17.59
C TYR A 190 -12.97 -8.52 17.11
N PHE A 191 -11.97 -8.69 17.97
CA PHE A 191 -10.60 -8.39 17.57
C PHE A 191 -9.57 -9.18 18.36
N TYR A 192 -8.40 -9.43 17.75
CA TYR A 192 -7.14 -9.82 18.39
C TYR A 192 -6.04 -8.83 17.98
N ILE A 193 -5.31 -8.31 18.96
CA ILE A 193 -4.05 -7.58 18.79
C ILE A 193 -2.94 -8.43 19.39
N ASP A 194 -2.22 -9.13 18.53
CA ASP A 194 -1.09 -9.99 18.88
C ASP A 194 0.22 -9.23 18.73
N TYR A 195 1.01 -9.21 19.80
CA TYR A 195 2.26 -8.47 19.83
C TYR A 195 3.35 -9.18 20.62
N GLU A 196 4.57 -8.86 20.24
CA GLU A 196 5.77 -9.26 20.95
C GLU A 196 6.12 -8.15 21.96
N GLU A 197 6.18 -8.46 23.25
CA GLU A 197 6.70 -7.57 24.29
C GLU A 197 8.23 -7.74 24.40
N TRP A 198 8.96 -6.65 24.17
CA TRP A 198 10.42 -6.66 24.10
C TRP A 198 11.03 -6.02 25.36
N LYS A 199 12.21 -6.50 25.76
CA LYS A 199 13.00 -5.87 26.83
C LYS A 199 14.07 -4.92 26.28
N SER A 200 14.68 -5.30 25.15
CA SER A 200 15.70 -4.50 24.48
C SER A 200 15.09 -3.33 23.70
N PRO A 201 15.79 -2.18 23.57
CA PRO A 201 15.39 -1.10 22.67
C PRO A 201 15.23 -1.55 21.23
N LEU A 202 14.31 -0.90 20.51
CA LEU A 202 14.21 -1.05 19.06
C LEU A 202 15.45 -0.46 18.39
N GLU A 203 16.00 -1.17 17.42
CA GLU A 203 17.14 -0.70 16.62
C GLU A 203 16.74 0.36 15.57
N SER A 204 15.43 0.57 15.37
CA SER A 204 14.89 1.47 14.35
C SER A 204 13.91 2.49 14.95
N PRO A 205 14.04 3.79 14.60
CA PRO A 205 13.09 4.82 15.01
C PRO A 205 11.81 4.81 14.17
N LEU A 206 11.73 3.99 13.11
CA LEU A 206 10.61 4.01 12.19
C LEU A 206 9.36 3.39 12.83
N ARG A 207 8.20 3.96 12.51
CA ARG A 207 6.87 3.49 12.95
C ARG A 207 5.97 3.30 11.75
N PHE A 208 5.03 2.38 11.87
CA PHE A 208 4.05 2.10 10.82
C PHE A 208 3.07 3.27 10.68
N HIS A 209 2.82 3.68 9.45
CA HIS A 209 1.87 4.72 9.09
C HIS A 209 0.94 4.22 8.00
N ALA A 210 -0.29 4.73 8.01
CA ALA A 210 -1.22 4.57 6.91
C ALA A 210 -2.12 5.79 6.77
N GLU A 211 -2.32 6.23 5.53
CA GLU A 211 -3.12 7.40 5.19
C GLU A 211 -4.11 7.06 4.08
N TRP A 212 -5.34 7.52 4.27
CA TRP A 212 -6.41 7.44 3.29
C TRP A 212 -6.49 8.75 2.50
N ASN A 213 -6.51 8.66 1.18
CA ASN A 213 -6.79 9.81 0.32
C ASN A 213 -7.93 9.51 -0.66
N ARG A 214 -8.61 10.57 -1.11
CA ARG A 214 -9.65 10.49 -2.12
C ARG A 214 -9.68 11.74 -2.99
N SER A 215 -9.96 11.55 -4.26
CA SER A 215 -10.28 12.63 -5.19
C SER A 215 -11.32 12.16 -6.19
N ILE A 216 -12.31 13.01 -6.45
CA ILE A 216 -13.09 12.91 -7.69
C ILE A 216 -12.35 13.80 -8.68
N THR A 217 -11.61 13.17 -9.59
CA THR A 217 -10.74 13.87 -10.54
C THR A 217 -11.57 14.59 -11.59
N LYS A 218 -10.93 15.51 -12.32
CA LYS A 218 -11.56 16.25 -13.41
C LYS A 218 -10.62 16.24 -14.60
N PRO A 219 -11.12 16.24 -15.85
CA PRO A 219 -10.26 16.30 -17.03
C PRO A 219 -9.40 17.56 -16.98
N ASN A 220 -8.08 17.40 -16.92
CA ASN A 220 -7.13 18.51 -16.89
C ASN A 220 -6.60 18.86 -18.29
N THR A 221 -7.30 18.41 -19.33
CA THR A 221 -7.06 18.75 -20.74
C THR A 221 -7.50 20.18 -21.05
N SER A 222 -6.88 20.78 -22.07
CA SER A 222 -7.14 22.16 -22.51
C SER A 222 -8.60 22.43 -22.89
N ASN A 223 -9.31 21.42 -23.37
CA ASN A 223 -10.73 21.48 -23.74
C ASN A 223 -11.66 20.79 -22.72
N GLN A 224 -11.13 20.33 -21.59
CA GLN A 224 -11.86 19.62 -20.53
C GLN A 224 -12.56 18.33 -21.00
N ARG A 225 -12.09 17.73 -22.11
CA ARG A 225 -12.62 16.46 -22.63
C ARG A 225 -11.81 15.29 -22.10
N GLU A 226 -12.51 14.19 -21.87
CA GLU A 226 -11.96 12.85 -21.59
C GLU A 226 -11.50 12.21 -22.90
N ASN A 227 -10.34 12.62 -23.41
CA ASN A 227 -9.80 12.14 -24.69
C ASN A 227 -8.74 11.05 -24.49
N GLU A 228 -9.12 9.96 -23.83
CA GLU A 228 -8.25 8.80 -23.70
C GLU A 228 -8.22 7.98 -25.01
N TRP A 229 -7.09 7.34 -25.31
CA TRP A 229 -6.85 6.56 -26.55
C TRP A 229 -7.13 7.28 -27.87
N SER A 230 -7.02 8.61 -27.89
CA SER A 230 -7.30 9.45 -29.07
C SER A 230 -8.73 9.28 -29.65
N LEU A 231 -9.70 8.82 -28.84
CA LEU A 231 -11.06 8.53 -29.31
C LEU A 231 -11.76 9.79 -29.86
N LEU A 232 -11.41 10.96 -29.35
CA LEU A 232 -12.02 12.26 -29.64
C LEU A 232 -11.06 13.23 -30.37
N GLY A 233 -9.98 12.71 -30.97
CA GLY A 233 -8.92 13.46 -31.66
C GLY A 233 -7.53 13.17 -31.08
N GLU A 234 -6.51 13.93 -31.49
CA GLU A 234 -5.14 13.78 -30.97
C GLU A 234 -5.09 14.00 -29.43
N MET A 235 -4.40 13.11 -28.72
CA MET A 235 -4.20 13.24 -27.27
C MET A 235 -3.25 14.39 -26.93
N GLU A 236 -3.51 15.07 -25.80
CA GLU A 236 -2.57 16.05 -25.26
C GLU A 236 -1.37 15.35 -24.62
N LYS A 237 -0.18 15.94 -24.79
CA LYS A 237 1.00 15.51 -24.03
C LYS A 237 0.90 16.01 -22.60
N THR A 238 1.21 15.14 -21.63
CA THR A 238 1.31 15.49 -20.21
C THR A 238 2.20 16.71 -20.00
N LYS A 239 1.66 17.72 -19.30
CA LYS A 239 2.43 18.85 -18.75
C LYS A 239 2.36 18.77 -17.24
N PHE A 240 3.50 18.51 -16.60
CA PHE A 240 3.55 18.33 -15.15
C PHE A 240 3.09 19.59 -14.40
N LYS A 241 2.02 19.44 -13.64
CA LYS A 241 1.51 20.36 -12.63
C LYS A 241 0.96 19.51 -11.50
N LYS A 242 1.61 19.53 -10.33
CA LYS A 242 1.31 18.61 -9.22
C LYS A 242 -0.18 18.55 -8.86
N GLU A 243 -0.86 19.69 -8.90
CA GLU A 243 -2.28 19.84 -8.60
C GLU A 243 -3.22 19.11 -9.56
N ASN A 244 -2.74 18.73 -10.74
CA ASN A 244 -3.51 18.00 -11.74
C ASN A 244 -3.53 16.49 -11.51
N TYR A 245 -2.71 15.97 -10.58
CA TYR A 245 -2.57 14.53 -10.36
C TYR A 245 -3.36 14.09 -9.13
N PHE A 246 -3.70 12.80 -9.08
CA PHE A 246 -4.13 12.20 -7.83
C PHE A 246 -2.92 11.98 -6.91
N THR A 247 -2.92 12.62 -5.75
CA THR A 247 -1.87 12.41 -4.74
C THR A 247 -2.11 11.12 -3.98
N VAL A 248 -1.22 10.14 -4.10
CA VAL A 248 -1.27 8.91 -3.29
C VAL A 248 -0.74 9.17 -1.88
N LEU A 249 0.43 9.81 -1.79
CA LEU A 249 1.07 10.17 -0.52
C LEU A 249 1.98 11.38 -0.73
N GLU A 250 1.95 12.31 0.23
CA GLU A 250 2.97 13.33 0.39
C GLU A 250 3.41 13.38 1.85
N THR A 251 4.70 13.16 2.12
CA THR A 251 5.23 13.19 3.48
C THR A 251 6.65 13.72 3.55
N GLU A 252 7.02 14.22 4.73
CA GLU A 252 8.35 14.69 5.10
C GLU A 252 8.89 13.82 6.24
N GLY A 253 10.19 13.53 6.18
CA GLY A 253 10.91 12.71 7.14
C GLY A 253 11.74 11.62 6.47
N LYS A 254 12.35 10.77 7.29
CA LYS A 254 13.08 9.58 6.84
C LYS A 254 12.19 8.34 6.96
N GLY A 255 12.12 7.54 5.91
CA GLY A 255 11.23 6.40 5.88
C GLY A 255 11.34 5.54 4.63
N GLN A 256 10.34 4.67 4.48
CA GLN A 256 10.20 3.77 3.34
C GLN A 256 8.72 3.47 3.07
N PHE A 257 8.29 3.69 1.83
CA PHE A 257 6.98 3.31 1.33
C PHE A 257 6.94 1.81 1.01
N ILE A 258 5.88 1.13 1.43
CA ILE A 258 5.79 -0.33 1.37
C ILE A 258 4.53 -0.85 0.69
N GLY A 259 3.52 -0.01 0.44
CA GLY A 259 2.24 -0.54 -0.03
C GLY A 259 1.20 0.49 -0.43
N LEU A 260 0.34 0.06 -1.33
CA LEU A 260 -0.80 0.80 -1.84
C LEU A 260 -1.99 -0.13 -2.03
N ASN A 261 -3.13 0.23 -1.45
CA ASN A 261 -4.44 -0.16 -1.96
C ASN A 261 -5.00 1.02 -2.78
N LEU A 262 -5.38 0.78 -4.03
CA LEU A 262 -6.01 1.76 -4.91
C LEU A 262 -7.42 1.26 -5.27
N TYR A 263 -8.41 2.12 -5.10
CA TYR A 263 -9.80 1.84 -5.42
C TYR A 263 -10.26 2.85 -6.46
N VAL A 264 -10.61 2.36 -7.64
CA VAL A 264 -11.06 3.15 -8.78
C VAL A 264 -12.55 2.92 -8.97
N ASP A 265 -13.38 3.96 -8.95
CA ASP A 265 -14.76 3.90 -9.44
C ASP A 265 -14.86 4.73 -10.72
N SER A 266 -14.90 4.04 -11.86
CA SER A 266 -14.91 4.66 -13.19
C SER A 266 -16.34 4.94 -13.67
N PRO A 267 -16.70 6.18 -14.04
CA PRO A 267 -18.02 6.50 -14.60
C PRO A 267 -18.12 6.21 -16.10
N THR A 268 -17.06 5.72 -16.75
CA THR A 268 -16.99 5.44 -18.19
C THR A 268 -16.57 3.99 -18.47
N PRO A 269 -17.06 3.34 -19.55
CA PRO A 269 -16.60 2.01 -19.93
C PRO A 269 -15.19 2.00 -20.53
N LEU A 270 -14.60 3.17 -20.81
CA LEU A 270 -13.23 3.30 -21.31
C LEU A 270 -12.21 2.85 -20.25
N TRP A 271 -11.03 2.42 -20.70
CA TRP A 271 -9.96 2.00 -19.79
C TRP A 271 -9.53 3.17 -18.92
N TYR A 272 -9.46 2.96 -17.60
CA TYR A 272 -9.16 4.02 -16.63
C TYR A 272 -7.66 4.22 -16.40
N GLY A 273 -6.83 3.28 -16.86
CA GLY A 273 -5.53 3.02 -16.28
C GLY A 273 -4.31 3.36 -17.14
N GLU A 274 -4.44 4.16 -18.20
CA GLU A 274 -3.26 4.64 -18.95
C GLU A 274 -2.36 5.58 -18.14
N GLY A 275 -2.80 6.02 -16.96
CA GLY A 275 -2.09 7.02 -16.16
C GLY A 275 -0.78 6.50 -15.56
N ASP A 276 0.31 7.23 -15.79
CA ASP A 276 1.65 6.96 -15.24
C ASP A 276 1.69 7.21 -13.71
N ASP A 277 2.45 6.39 -12.96
CA ASP A 277 2.93 6.76 -11.63
C ASP A 277 4.15 7.68 -11.71
N LEU A 278 4.15 8.74 -10.89
CA LEU A 278 5.28 9.65 -10.72
C LEU A 278 5.68 9.69 -9.24
N ILE A 279 6.92 9.26 -8.96
CA ILE A 279 7.46 9.20 -7.60
C ILE A 279 8.68 10.12 -7.49
N PHE A 280 8.63 11.04 -6.52
CA PHE A 280 9.69 12.01 -6.23
C PHE A 280 10.29 11.67 -4.87
N ILE A 281 11.62 11.52 -4.83
CA ILE A 281 12.37 11.11 -3.64
C ILE A 281 13.41 12.19 -3.34
N ASP A 282 13.36 12.77 -2.14
CA ASP A 282 14.39 13.68 -1.58
C ASP A 282 14.77 14.86 -2.49
N GLY A 283 13.79 15.42 -3.20
CA GLY A 283 14.01 16.44 -4.24
C GLY A 283 13.13 17.67 -4.10
N ASN A 284 13.22 18.55 -5.09
CA ASN A 284 12.40 19.76 -5.24
C ASN A 284 11.03 19.49 -5.90
N GLN A 285 10.66 18.22 -6.08
CA GLN A 285 9.40 17.78 -6.69
C GLN A 285 9.13 18.33 -8.11
N THR A 286 10.17 18.65 -8.90
CA THR A 286 9.99 19.13 -10.30
C THR A 286 10.16 18.05 -11.36
N THR A 287 10.98 17.04 -11.10
CA THR A 287 11.23 15.91 -12.00
C THR A 287 11.12 14.63 -11.21
N ALA A 288 10.29 13.69 -11.67
CA ALA A 288 10.09 12.41 -10.99
C ALA A 288 11.39 11.60 -10.97
N THR A 289 11.70 11.02 -9.82
CA THR A 289 12.84 10.11 -9.64
C THR A 289 12.53 8.76 -10.28
N LEU A 290 11.31 8.27 -10.07
CA LEU A 290 10.77 7.07 -10.71
C LEU A 290 9.54 7.49 -11.50
N LYS A 291 9.47 7.00 -12.74
CA LYS A 291 8.36 7.24 -13.64
C LYS A 291 7.94 5.89 -14.24
N GLY A 292 6.66 5.56 -14.16
CA GLY A 292 6.09 4.38 -14.81
C GLY A 292 5.49 4.66 -16.17
N THR A 293 4.57 3.78 -16.57
CA THR A 293 4.04 3.66 -17.94
C THR A 293 2.52 3.44 -18.02
N GLY A 294 1.87 3.23 -16.87
CA GLY A 294 0.46 2.87 -16.79
C GLY A 294 0.10 2.44 -15.37
N THR A 295 -1.18 2.53 -15.04
CA THR A 295 -1.69 2.13 -13.74
C THR A 295 -1.63 0.62 -13.59
N GLU A 296 -2.08 -0.16 -14.57
CA GLU A 296 -1.95 -1.62 -14.50
C GLU A 296 -0.49 -2.07 -14.41
N ASP A 297 0.42 -1.32 -15.04
CA ASP A 297 1.85 -1.59 -15.08
C ASP A 297 2.50 -1.40 -13.70
N VAL A 298 2.17 -0.31 -12.98
CA VAL A 298 2.62 -0.15 -11.58
C VAL A 298 2.00 -1.19 -10.66
N PHE A 299 0.89 -1.84 -11.05
CA PHE A 299 0.34 -2.99 -10.33
C PHE A 299 0.81 -4.36 -10.88
N ASN A 300 1.90 -4.39 -11.66
CA ASN A 300 2.55 -5.59 -12.24
C ASN A 300 1.64 -6.42 -13.15
N THR A 301 0.69 -5.78 -13.80
CA THR A 301 -0.18 -6.38 -14.82
C THR A 301 -0.01 -5.64 -16.14
N ALA A 302 -0.74 -6.02 -17.18
CA ALA A 302 -0.59 -5.42 -18.51
C ALA A 302 -1.88 -5.57 -19.32
N TRP A 303 -2.03 -4.76 -20.36
CA TRP A 303 -3.11 -4.85 -21.36
C TRP A 303 -4.51 -4.63 -20.77
N SER A 304 -4.68 -3.59 -19.97
CA SER A 304 -5.98 -3.15 -19.44
C SER A 304 -6.79 -4.29 -18.78
N PRO A 305 -6.23 -5.02 -17.80
CA PRO A 305 -6.83 -6.24 -17.28
C PRO A 305 -8.14 -5.97 -16.55
N LYS A 306 -8.99 -7.00 -16.49
CA LYS A 306 -10.26 -7.00 -15.74
C LYS A 306 -10.56 -8.39 -15.19
N GLU A 307 -9.53 -9.00 -14.60
CA GLU A 307 -9.59 -10.38 -14.11
C GLU A 307 -9.25 -10.38 -12.63
N VAL A 308 -9.97 -11.19 -11.85
CA VAL A 308 -9.61 -11.39 -10.45
C VAL A 308 -8.29 -12.16 -10.39
N PHE A 309 -7.28 -11.54 -9.78
CA PHE A 309 -5.97 -12.12 -9.58
C PHE A 309 -5.42 -11.70 -8.22
N MET A 310 -4.83 -12.63 -7.47
CA MET A 310 -4.28 -12.32 -6.15
C MET A 310 -2.93 -13.02 -5.98
N HIS A 311 -1.87 -12.22 -5.92
CA HIS A 311 -0.51 -12.63 -5.58
C HIS A 311 -0.16 -12.08 -4.18
N PRO A 312 0.74 -12.71 -3.39
CA PRO A 312 1.15 -12.19 -2.09
C PRO A 312 1.54 -10.69 -2.09
N TYR A 313 2.06 -10.17 -3.19
CA TYR A 313 2.52 -8.78 -3.31
C TYR A 313 1.67 -7.87 -4.18
N PHE A 314 0.78 -8.37 -5.02
CA PHE A 314 -0.04 -7.50 -5.89
C PHE A 314 -1.28 -8.22 -6.41
N GLY A 315 -2.27 -7.48 -6.89
CA GLY A 315 -3.44 -8.09 -7.52
C GLY A 315 -4.68 -7.21 -7.58
N TYR A 316 -5.77 -7.85 -8.01
CA TYR A 316 -7.10 -7.31 -8.30
C TYR A 316 -8.16 -8.19 -7.62
N PRO A 317 -8.44 -8.00 -6.32
CA PRO A 317 -9.40 -8.85 -5.59
C PRO A 317 -10.86 -8.50 -5.92
N ARG A 318 -11.11 -7.31 -6.48
CA ARG A 318 -12.43 -6.86 -6.94
C ARG A 318 -12.27 -6.12 -8.26
N VAL A 319 -12.89 -6.62 -9.32
CA VAL A 319 -12.93 -5.98 -10.63
C VAL A 319 -14.37 -5.57 -10.97
N SER A 320 -14.54 -4.63 -11.90
CA SER A 320 -15.86 -4.32 -12.45
C SER A 320 -16.51 -5.59 -13.03
N ASP A 321 -17.84 -5.67 -13.05
CA ASP A 321 -18.64 -6.69 -13.72
C ASP A 321 -19.45 -6.11 -14.90
N SER A 322 -19.26 -4.83 -15.22
CA SER A 322 -20.02 -4.09 -16.24
C SER A 322 -19.37 -4.12 -17.64
N ILE A 323 -19.88 -3.34 -18.60
CA ILE A 323 -19.25 -3.19 -19.92
C ILE A 323 -17.92 -2.42 -19.83
N GLY A 324 -16.90 -2.87 -20.55
CA GLY A 324 -15.55 -2.29 -20.47
C GLY A 324 -15.06 -2.26 -19.03
N TRP A 325 -14.58 -1.10 -18.56
CA TRP A 325 -14.12 -0.91 -17.18
C TRP A 325 -15.04 -0.01 -16.34
N LEU A 326 -16.31 0.11 -16.72
CA LEU A 326 -17.30 0.90 -16.00
C LEU A 326 -17.52 0.37 -14.57
N GLY A 327 -17.44 1.23 -13.57
CA GLY A 327 -17.65 0.91 -12.16
C GLY A 327 -16.34 0.64 -11.42
N ARG A 328 -16.42 -0.21 -10.38
CA ARG A 328 -15.40 -0.29 -9.33
C ARG A 328 -14.32 -1.34 -9.58
N THR A 329 -13.07 -0.99 -9.35
CA THR A 329 -11.92 -1.91 -9.40
C THR A 329 -10.96 -1.60 -8.25
N HIS A 330 -10.60 -2.63 -7.48
CA HIS A 330 -9.61 -2.55 -6.41
C HIS A 330 -8.32 -3.18 -6.91
N LEU A 331 -7.22 -2.43 -6.83
CA LEU A 331 -5.86 -2.85 -7.12
C LEU A 331 -5.03 -2.77 -5.83
N TYR A 332 -4.07 -3.67 -5.66
CA TYR A 332 -3.08 -3.55 -4.58
C TYR A 332 -1.69 -3.91 -5.04
N ARG A 333 -0.68 -3.26 -4.43
CA ARG A 333 0.73 -3.64 -4.53
C ARG A 333 1.43 -3.36 -3.21
N PHE A 334 2.25 -4.31 -2.78
CA PHE A 334 3.12 -4.21 -1.60
C PHE A 334 4.57 -4.39 -2.03
N TRP A 335 5.38 -3.37 -1.81
CA TRP A 335 6.82 -3.33 -2.06
C TRP A 335 7.58 -3.90 -0.86
N VAL A 336 7.26 -5.13 -0.43
CA VAL A 336 7.85 -5.75 0.77
C VAL A 336 9.34 -6.05 0.56
N GLU A 337 9.69 -6.65 -0.58
CA GLU A 337 11.07 -7.00 -0.94
C GLU A 337 11.87 -5.80 -1.49
N SER A 338 11.17 -4.76 -1.93
CA SER A 338 11.77 -3.57 -2.55
C SER A 338 11.14 -2.24 -2.09
N PRO A 339 11.15 -1.92 -0.78
CA PRO A 339 10.58 -0.67 -0.28
C PRO A 339 11.19 0.55 -0.95
N ILE A 340 10.37 1.57 -1.21
CA ILE A 340 10.84 2.83 -1.80
C ILE A 340 11.28 3.75 -0.68
N ARG A 341 12.60 3.91 -0.52
CA ARG A 341 13.22 4.62 0.61
C ARG A 341 13.38 6.11 0.33
N PHE A 342 13.28 6.92 1.38
CA PHE A 342 13.45 8.37 1.34
C PHE A 342 14.06 8.87 2.65
N GLU A 343 14.87 9.92 2.59
CA GLU A 343 15.61 10.49 3.73
C GLU A 343 15.02 11.82 4.23
N LYS A 344 14.32 12.55 3.37
CA LYS A 344 13.81 13.91 3.63
C LYS A 344 12.35 14.08 3.23
N ASN A 345 11.97 13.68 2.01
CA ASN A 345 10.60 13.84 1.53
C ASN A 345 10.25 12.80 0.47
N PHE A 346 8.96 12.49 0.41
CA PHE A 346 8.40 11.52 -0.53
C PHE A 346 7.09 12.04 -1.07
N LEU A 347 6.95 12.02 -2.39
CA LEU A 347 5.71 12.34 -3.09
C LEU A 347 5.43 11.26 -4.12
N PHE A 348 4.26 10.63 -4.03
CA PHE A 348 3.75 9.70 -5.02
C PHE A 348 2.46 10.27 -5.61
N LEU A 349 2.49 10.55 -6.91
CA LEU A 349 1.37 10.99 -7.72
C LEU A 349 0.98 9.90 -8.73
N LEU A 350 -0.30 9.84 -9.09
CA LEU A 350 -0.83 9.00 -10.14
C LEU A 350 -1.61 9.85 -11.13
N GLU A 351 -1.37 9.66 -12.42
CA GLU A 351 -2.27 10.22 -13.44
C GLU A 351 -3.63 9.52 -13.41
N HIS A 352 -4.69 10.27 -13.70
CA HIS A 352 -6.05 9.71 -13.81
C HIS A 352 -6.46 9.64 -15.29
N GLY A 353 -6.00 8.59 -15.97
CA GLY A 353 -5.94 8.51 -17.43
C GLY A 353 -4.77 9.32 -18.01
N HIS A 354 -4.38 9.04 -19.26
CA HIS A 354 -3.28 9.72 -19.94
C HIS A 354 -3.46 11.23 -19.85
N ALA A 355 -2.38 11.93 -19.48
CA ALA A 355 -2.36 13.37 -19.30
C ALA A 355 -3.44 13.92 -18.33
N ASN A 356 -3.87 13.10 -17.36
CA ASN A 356 -4.92 13.45 -16.38
C ASN A 356 -6.25 13.77 -17.07
N SER A 357 -6.63 13.00 -18.09
CA SER A 357 -7.78 13.29 -18.93
C SER A 357 -9.11 12.77 -18.39
N LEU A 358 -9.14 11.81 -17.47
CA LEU A 358 -10.37 11.15 -17.02
C LEU A 358 -10.93 11.71 -15.71
N THR A 359 -12.25 11.75 -15.60
CA THR A 359 -12.99 11.86 -14.32
C THR A 359 -13.09 10.47 -13.70
N LEU A 360 -12.49 10.28 -12.54
CA LEU A 360 -12.52 9.03 -11.76
C LEU A 360 -12.79 9.38 -10.29
N ASP A 361 -13.54 8.55 -9.57
CA ASP A 361 -13.53 8.60 -8.10
C ASP A 361 -12.44 7.65 -7.59
N LEU A 362 -11.30 8.23 -7.24
CA LEU A 362 -10.11 7.53 -6.78
C LEU A 362 -10.01 7.60 -5.27
N ILE A 363 -9.77 6.45 -4.64
CA ILE A 363 -9.45 6.34 -3.23
C ILE A 363 -8.13 5.55 -3.10
N SER A 364 -7.24 5.96 -2.22
CA SER A 364 -6.04 5.22 -1.87
C SER A 364 -5.92 4.99 -0.37
N VAL A 365 -5.26 3.89 0.00
CA VAL A 365 -4.60 3.75 1.29
C VAL A 365 -3.12 3.48 1.06
N ALA A 366 -2.29 4.45 1.43
CA ALA A 366 -0.84 4.34 1.41
C ALA A 366 -0.35 3.73 2.73
N TYR A 367 0.63 2.82 2.67
CA TYR A 367 1.27 2.20 3.83
C TYR A 367 2.77 2.44 3.77
N TRP A 368 3.36 2.89 4.88
CA TRP A 368 4.80 3.18 4.96
C TRP A 368 5.33 3.11 6.38
N TYR A 369 6.65 3.13 6.50
CA TYR A 369 7.35 3.33 7.77
C TYR A 369 8.08 4.65 7.75
N GLN A 370 7.95 5.46 8.80
CA GLN A 370 8.76 6.68 8.97
C GLN A 370 8.98 6.98 10.45
N SER A 371 9.98 7.78 10.76
CA SER A 371 10.10 8.39 12.09
C SER A 371 8.86 9.25 12.39
N LEU A 372 8.44 9.29 13.65
CA LEU A 372 7.28 10.10 14.06
C LEU A 372 7.51 11.57 13.72
N ASN A 373 6.53 12.18 13.04
CA ASN A 373 6.57 13.57 12.63
C ASN A 373 5.76 14.42 13.64
N PRO A 374 6.28 15.57 14.10
CA PRO A 374 5.52 16.46 14.98
C PRO A 374 4.28 17.05 14.32
N LYS A 375 4.21 17.11 12.99
CA LYS A 375 3.01 17.54 12.26
C LYS A 375 1.98 16.40 12.25
N PRO A 376 0.69 16.69 12.48
CA PRO A 376 -0.36 15.69 12.34
C PRO A 376 -0.50 15.23 10.89
N MET A 377 -1.00 14.01 10.72
CA MET A 377 -1.43 13.46 9.44
C MET A 377 -2.54 14.31 8.80
N LYS A 378 -2.78 14.11 7.50
CA LYS A 378 -3.93 14.71 6.83
C LYS A 378 -5.23 14.33 7.57
N VAL A 379 -6.10 15.32 7.78
CA VAL A 379 -7.38 15.08 8.44
C VAL A 379 -8.25 14.21 7.53
N LEU A 380 -8.67 13.04 8.03
CA LEU A 380 -9.64 12.20 7.36
C LEU A 380 -10.95 12.99 7.19
N PRO A 381 -11.49 13.13 5.97
CA PRO A 381 -12.79 13.78 5.77
C PRO A 381 -13.89 13.06 6.54
N LYS A 382 -14.84 13.81 7.09
CA LYS A 382 -16.01 13.24 7.76
C LYS A 382 -16.78 12.31 6.80
N LYS A 383 -17.50 11.32 7.36
CA LYS A 383 -18.34 10.35 6.64
C LYS A 383 -19.11 10.94 5.45
N GLU A 384 -19.76 12.09 5.59
CA GLU A 384 -20.56 12.72 4.53
C GLU A 384 -19.76 13.08 3.27
N PHE A 385 -18.44 13.27 3.39
CA PHE A 385 -17.51 13.54 2.27
C PHE A 385 -16.83 12.27 1.74
N ARG A 386 -17.09 11.12 2.37
CA ARG A 386 -16.54 9.82 1.97
C ARG A 386 -17.59 8.93 1.31
N VAL A 387 -18.79 9.43 1.01
CA VAL A 387 -19.88 8.65 0.40
C VAL A 387 -19.50 8.21 -1.01
N ASN A 388 -19.80 6.96 -1.36
CA ASN A 388 -19.54 6.42 -2.70
C ASN A 388 -20.37 7.15 -3.77
N GLN A 389 -19.84 7.25 -4.98
CA GLN A 389 -20.64 7.74 -6.11
C GLN A 389 -21.75 6.74 -6.46
N PRO A 390 -22.91 7.23 -6.96
CA PRO A 390 -23.98 6.37 -7.45
C PRO A 390 -23.51 5.62 -8.71
N GLU A 391 -24.02 4.41 -8.88
CA GLU A 391 -23.70 3.58 -10.03
C GLU A 391 -24.19 4.22 -11.35
N ILE A 392 -23.30 4.28 -12.34
CA ILE A 392 -23.67 4.52 -13.73
C ILE A 392 -24.29 3.24 -14.30
N ASN A 393 -25.54 3.33 -14.76
CA ASN A 393 -26.30 2.19 -15.27
C ASN A 393 -26.86 2.48 -16.67
N PHE A 394 -27.58 1.50 -17.23
CA PHE A 394 -28.13 1.58 -18.59
C PHE A 394 -29.00 2.82 -18.85
N ARG A 395 -29.65 3.41 -17.84
CA ARG A 395 -30.46 4.63 -18.00
C ARG A 395 -29.60 5.86 -18.28
N HIS A 396 -28.44 5.97 -17.62
CA HIS A 396 -27.48 7.05 -17.86
C HIS A 396 -26.87 6.89 -19.26
N ILE A 397 -26.43 5.69 -19.59
CA ILE A 397 -25.86 5.36 -20.91
C ILE A 397 -26.87 5.66 -22.04
N HIS A 398 -28.15 5.33 -21.84
CA HIS A 398 -29.18 5.62 -22.84
C HIS A 398 -29.41 7.12 -23.06
N LYS A 399 -29.32 7.95 -22.01
CA LYS A 399 -29.36 9.42 -22.15
C LYS A 399 -28.15 9.96 -22.92
N TRP A 400 -26.96 9.40 -22.68
CA TRP A 400 -25.76 9.79 -23.44
C TRP A 400 -25.89 9.42 -24.91
N ARG A 401 -26.43 8.23 -25.20
CA ARG A 401 -26.75 7.81 -26.57
C ARG A 401 -27.73 8.78 -27.24
N ASP A 402 -28.77 9.23 -26.54
CA ASP A 402 -29.73 10.19 -27.07
C ASP A 402 -29.07 11.55 -27.42
N SER A 403 -28.17 12.04 -26.55
CA SER A 403 -27.36 13.23 -26.82
C SER A 403 -26.50 13.04 -28.08
N PHE A 404 -25.79 11.92 -28.17
CA PHE A 404 -24.96 11.57 -29.33
C PHE A 404 -25.79 11.51 -30.62
N ARG A 405 -26.97 10.88 -30.58
CA ARG A 405 -27.88 10.82 -31.74
C ARG A 405 -28.35 12.20 -32.17
N SER A 406 -28.68 13.07 -31.19
CA SER A 406 -29.11 14.44 -31.46
C SER A 406 -28.03 15.27 -32.15
N GLU A 407 -26.75 15.04 -31.82
CA GLU A 407 -25.61 15.69 -32.49
C GLU A 407 -25.39 15.19 -33.91
N LYS A 408 -25.62 13.89 -34.17
CA LYS A 408 -25.44 13.25 -35.49
C LYS A 408 -26.65 13.42 -36.42
N GLY A 409 -27.82 13.79 -35.91
CA GLY A 409 -29.04 14.09 -36.66
C GLY A 409 -30.10 12.98 -36.66
N ASN A 410 -31.13 13.09 -37.50
CA ASN A 410 -32.30 12.19 -37.49
C ASN A 410 -32.19 10.97 -38.43
N GLY A 411 -30.97 10.49 -38.66
CA GLY A 411 -30.71 9.35 -39.55
C GLY A 411 -30.80 7.98 -38.86
N GLU A 412 -30.52 6.94 -39.64
CA GLU A 412 -30.29 5.58 -39.14
C GLU A 412 -28.95 5.51 -38.38
N ILE A 413 -28.98 5.96 -37.11
CA ILE A 413 -27.79 5.99 -36.25
C ILE A 413 -27.75 4.73 -35.38
N TRP A 414 -26.79 3.86 -35.69
CA TRP A 414 -26.49 2.64 -34.95
C TRP A 414 -25.76 2.93 -33.64
N GLY A 415 -24.75 3.82 -33.64
CA GLY A 415 -23.97 4.20 -32.45
C GLY A 415 -22.45 4.07 -32.60
N ASN A 416 -21.93 3.88 -33.82
CA ASN A 416 -20.50 3.79 -34.14
C ASN A 416 -20.06 4.77 -35.24
N GLU A 417 -20.94 5.71 -35.62
CA GLU A 417 -20.71 6.79 -36.58
C GLU A 417 -19.85 7.94 -36.04
#